data_AF-A0A958X2H4-F1
#
_entry.id   AF-A0A958X2H4-F1
#
_cell.length_a   1.000
_cell.length_b   1.000
_cell.length_c   1.000
_cell.angle_alpha   90.00
_cell.angle_beta   90.00
_cell.angle_gamma   90.00
#
_symmetry.space_group_name_H-M   'P 1'
#
loop_
_entity.id
_entity.type
_entity.pdbx_description
1 polymer ?
#
loop_
_entity_poly.entity_id
_entity_poly.type
_entity_poly.pdbx_seq_one_letter_code
_entity_poly.pdbx_strand_id
1 'polypeptide(L)'
;MKTYTLLFLLLSTIGMQAQESWSLEQCINYAQENNITVKQALANVRTAALSEKQAKAARLPNVSANVSLGEQFGRTIDPTTNAFSTQATDYNSFGVSAGITLFNGGLINHSIKQAGWDLKAALADAERTSNDLGLLIASAYLNILLSEEQLDNA
;
A
#
# COMPACT_ATOMS: atom_id res chain seq x y z
N MET A 1 -21.34 44.65 35.27
CA MET A 1 -20.71 44.30 33.98
C MET A 1 -20.53 42.79 33.77
N LYS A 2 -20.15 42.00 34.79
CA LYS A 2 -19.98 40.53 34.66
C LYS A 2 -21.28 39.73 34.41
N THR A 3 -22.43 40.25 34.82
CA THR A 3 -23.75 39.62 34.66
C THR A 3 -24.27 39.65 33.22
N TYR A 4 -23.98 40.71 32.46
CA TYR A 4 -24.36 40.80 31.05
C TYR A 4 -23.49 39.91 30.14
N THR A 5 -22.24 39.64 30.54
CA THR A 5 -21.33 38.74 29.81
C THR A 5 -21.78 37.27 29.87
N LEU A 6 -22.34 36.84 31.01
CA LEU A 6 -22.93 35.51 31.17
C LEU A 6 -24.22 35.33 30.35
N LEU A 7 -25.05 36.38 30.26
CA LEU A 7 -26.27 36.36 29.46
C LEU A 7 -25.98 36.30 27.94
N PHE A 8 -24.90 36.93 27.50
CA PHE A 8 -24.46 36.91 26.09
C PHE A 8 -23.91 35.54 25.67
N LEU A 9 -23.21 34.84 26.58
CA LEU A 9 -22.71 33.48 26.36
C LEU A 9 -23.85 32.44 26.28
N LEU A 10 -24.95 32.67 27.00
CA LEU A 10 -26.13 31.80 26.96
C LEU A 10 -26.99 32.01 25.69
N LEU A 11 -26.93 33.20 25.09
CA LEU A 11 -27.67 33.53 23.87
C LEU A 11 -27.00 32.99 22.59
N SER A 12 -25.69 32.72 22.62
CA SER A 12 -24.94 32.22 21.46
C SER A 12 -25.11 30.73 21.18
N THR A 13 -25.77 29.97 22.07
CA THR A 13 -25.96 28.51 21.92
C THR A 13 -27.28 28.12 21.24
N ILE A 14 -28.18 29.08 20.99
CA ILE A 14 -29.56 28.82 20.52
C ILE A 14 -29.59 28.45 19.01
N GLY A 15 -28.48 28.62 18.29
CA GLY A 15 -28.38 28.35 16.84
C GLY A 15 -27.50 27.16 16.44
N MET A 16 -26.95 26.39 17.39
CA MET A 16 -26.12 25.23 17.05
C MET A 16 -26.99 24.01 16.72
N GLN A 17 -27.45 23.92 15.48
CA GLN A 17 -27.85 22.65 14.86
C GLN A 17 -26.56 21.84 14.63
N ALA A 18 -26.13 21.10 15.65
CA ALA A 18 -24.88 20.34 15.62
C ALA A 18 -25.02 18.97 14.91
N GLN A 19 -26.24 18.52 14.63
CA GLN A 19 -26.51 17.19 14.09
C GLN A 19 -27.19 17.28 12.72
N GLU A 20 -26.41 17.12 11.66
CA GLU A 20 -26.94 16.97 10.31
C GLU A 20 -27.44 15.52 10.14
N SER A 21 -28.68 15.34 9.69
CA SER A 21 -29.20 14.00 9.40
C SER A 21 -28.62 13.50 8.08
N TRP A 22 -27.79 12.46 8.15
CA TRP A 22 -27.16 11.91 6.96
C TRP A 22 -28.08 10.91 6.28
N SER A 23 -28.25 11.07 4.97
CA SER A 23 -28.89 10.06 4.13
C SER A 23 -28.00 8.82 3.98
N LEU A 24 -28.61 7.66 3.68
CA LEU A 24 -27.88 6.41 3.44
C LEU A 24 -26.79 6.57 2.36
N GLU A 25 -27.08 7.32 1.30
CA GLU A 25 -26.13 7.59 0.21
C GLU A 25 -24.91 8.40 0.70
N GLN A 26 -25.12 9.41 1.56
CA GLN A 26 -24.02 10.15 2.18
C GLN A 26 -23.17 9.27 3.09
N CYS A 27 -23.79 8.38 3.88
CA CYS A 27 -23.07 7.41 4.71
C CYS A 27 -22.21 6.45 3.88
N ILE A 28 -22.72 5.96 2.75
CA ILE A 28 -21.99 5.05 1.84
C ILE A 28 -20.82 5.79 1.17
N ASN A 29 -21.05 6.97 0.61
CA ASN A 29 -19.99 7.74 -0.07
C ASN A 29 -18.87 8.12 0.90
N TYR A 30 -19.23 8.62 2.08
CA TYR A 30 -18.25 8.97 3.10
C TYR A 30 -17.44 7.74 3.55
N ALA A 31 -18.11 6.60 3.74
CA ALA A 31 -17.43 5.38 4.11
C ALA A 31 -16.53 4.84 3.00
N GLN A 32 -16.94 4.87 1.72
CA GLN A 32 -16.05 4.44 0.63
C GLN A 32 -14.77 5.28 0.55
N GLU A 33 -14.87 6.60 0.78
CA GLU A 33 -13.70 7.48 0.77
C GLU A 33 -12.81 7.35 2.02
N ASN A 34 -13.40 7.05 3.18
CA ASN A 34 -12.68 7.09 4.45
C ASN A 34 -12.33 5.71 5.02
N ASN A 35 -12.99 4.65 4.59
CA ASN A 35 -12.83 3.31 5.13
C ASN A 35 -11.42 2.76 4.85
N ILE A 36 -10.75 2.32 5.92
CA ILE A 36 -9.38 1.82 5.88
C ILE A 36 -9.29 0.51 5.10
N THR A 37 -10.29 -0.37 5.21
CA THR A 37 -10.35 -1.65 4.51
C THR A 37 -10.42 -1.44 2.99
N VAL A 38 -11.23 -0.48 2.51
CA VAL A 38 -11.29 -0.13 1.07
C VAL A 38 -9.94 0.44 0.62
N LYS A 39 -9.34 1.34 1.39
CA LYS A 39 -8.00 1.88 1.09
C LYS A 39 -6.92 0.80 1.01
N GLN A 40 -6.97 -0.18 1.91
CA GLN A 40 -6.08 -1.35 1.89
C GLN A 40 -6.29 -2.19 0.63
N ALA A 41 -7.54 -2.46 0.26
CA ALA A 41 -7.84 -3.19 -0.97
C ALA A 41 -7.32 -2.47 -2.23
N LEU A 42 -7.49 -1.14 -2.31
CA LEU A 42 -6.92 -0.33 -3.39
C LEU A 42 -5.38 -0.31 -3.38
N ALA A 43 -4.75 -0.32 -2.20
CA ALA A 43 -3.30 -0.46 -2.09
C ALA A 43 -2.83 -1.82 -2.63
N ASN A 44 -3.56 -2.90 -2.36
CA ASN A 44 -3.27 -4.23 -2.90
C ASN A 44 -3.38 -4.26 -4.43
N VAL A 45 -4.39 -3.59 -5.01
CA VAL A 45 -4.50 -3.41 -6.47
C VAL A 45 -3.26 -2.73 -7.04
N ARG A 46 -2.78 -1.65 -6.39
CA ARG A 46 -1.56 -0.94 -6.84
C ARG A 46 -0.33 -1.84 -6.76
N THR A 47 -0.19 -2.62 -5.69
CA THR A 47 0.89 -3.60 -5.55
C THR A 47 0.84 -4.64 -6.67
N ALA A 48 -0.34 -5.19 -6.98
CA ALA A 48 -0.51 -6.14 -8.08
C ALA A 48 -0.17 -5.53 -9.45
N ALA A 49 -0.53 -4.26 -9.67
CA ALA A 49 -0.19 -3.54 -10.90
C ALA A 49 1.33 -3.33 -11.05
N LEU A 50 2.02 -3.03 -9.94
CA LEU A 50 3.48 -2.93 -9.92
C LEU A 50 4.13 -4.30 -10.18
N SER A 51 3.59 -5.38 -9.61
CA SER A 51 4.05 -6.75 -9.88
C SER A 51 3.89 -7.14 -11.35
N GLU A 52 2.76 -6.78 -11.98
CA GLU A 52 2.56 -6.99 -13.42
C GLU A 52 3.58 -6.20 -14.25
N LYS A 53 3.85 -4.94 -13.87
CA LYS A 53 4.87 -4.11 -14.51
C LYS A 53 6.27 -4.71 -14.34
N GLN A 54 6.59 -5.23 -13.15
CA GLN A 54 7.86 -5.90 -12.87
C GLN A 54 8.00 -7.18 -13.69
N ALA A 55 6.96 -7.99 -13.81
CA ALA A 55 6.95 -9.19 -14.65
C ALA A 55 7.16 -8.82 -16.13
N LYS A 56 6.56 -7.73 -16.61
CA LYS A 56 6.81 -7.20 -17.97
C LYS A 56 8.26 -6.75 -18.15
N ALA A 57 8.83 -6.08 -17.14
CA ALA A 57 10.21 -5.63 -17.14
C ALA A 57 11.23 -6.78 -17.14
N ALA A 58 10.86 -7.99 -16.71
CA ALA A 58 11.72 -9.17 -16.77
C ALA A 58 12.12 -9.57 -18.22
N ARG A 59 11.48 -9.00 -19.25
CA ARG A 59 11.91 -9.12 -20.65
C ARG A 59 13.11 -8.24 -21.00
N LEU A 60 13.43 -7.25 -20.17
CA LEU A 60 14.53 -6.33 -20.39
C LEU A 60 15.83 -6.91 -19.83
N PRO A 61 17.00 -6.47 -20.31
CA PRO A 61 18.28 -6.82 -19.70
C PRO A 61 18.32 -6.33 -18.24
N ASN A 62 18.79 -7.18 -17.34
CA ASN A 62 19.17 -6.76 -16.00
C ASN A 62 20.59 -6.20 -16.06
N VAL A 63 20.77 -4.98 -15.55
CA VAL A 63 22.09 -4.35 -15.42
C VAL A 63 22.38 -4.18 -13.93
N SER A 64 23.52 -4.69 -13.48
CA SER A 64 23.98 -4.51 -12.11
C SER A 64 25.40 -3.95 -12.10
N ALA A 65 25.67 -3.09 -11.13
CA ALA A 65 26.98 -2.56 -10.86
C ALA A 65 27.35 -2.95 -9.43
N ASN A 66 28.57 -3.42 -9.25
CA ASN A 66 29.08 -3.87 -7.97
C ASN A 66 30.40 -3.16 -7.70
N VAL A 67 30.57 -2.71 -6.46
CA VAL A 67 31.82 -2.16 -5.95
C VAL A 67 32.11 -2.92 -4.66
N SER A 68 33.28 -3.54 -4.59
CA SER A 68 33.77 -4.24 -3.41
C SER A 68 35.08 -3.62 -2.98
N LEU A 69 35.15 -3.26 -1.70
CA LEU A 69 36.30 -2.72 -1.02
C LEU A 69 36.51 -3.61 0.21
N GLY A 70 37.74 -4.05 0.43
CA GLY A 70 38.05 -4.82 1.62
C GLY A 70 39.55 -4.87 1.84
N GLU A 71 39.91 -5.21 3.06
CA GLU A 71 41.29 -5.31 3.52
C GLU A 71 41.47 -6.72 4.09
N GLN A 72 42.44 -7.45 3.56
CA GLN A 72 42.74 -8.81 3.97
C GLN A 72 43.97 -8.81 4.87
N PHE A 73 43.77 -9.17 6.14
CA PHE A 73 44.82 -9.29 7.15
C PHE A 73 45.22 -10.75 7.35
N GLY A 74 46.53 -11.01 7.50
CA GLY A 74 47.09 -12.34 7.71
C GLY A 74 48.16 -12.70 6.68
N ARG A 75 48.76 -13.89 6.80
CA ARG A 75 49.78 -14.37 5.85
C ARG A 75 49.13 -14.68 4.50
N THR A 76 49.06 -13.68 3.64
CA THR A 76 48.45 -13.76 2.32
C THR A 76 49.55 -13.76 1.26
N ILE A 77 49.34 -14.51 0.18
CA ILE A 77 50.26 -14.45 -0.97
C ILE A 77 50.00 -13.14 -1.68
N ASP A 78 51.03 -12.29 -1.75
CA ASP A 78 50.96 -11.06 -2.51
C ASP A 78 50.81 -11.42 -4.01
N PRO A 79 49.71 -11.02 -4.67
CA PRO A 79 49.43 -11.38 -6.05
C PRO A 79 50.42 -10.76 -7.06
N THR A 80 51.19 -9.75 -6.66
CA THR A 80 52.20 -9.07 -7.48
C THR A 80 53.60 -9.70 -7.39
N THR A 81 53.97 -10.22 -6.22
CA THR A 81 55.32 -10.74 -5.97
C THR A 81 55.38 -12.25 -5.74
N ASN A 82 54.23 -12.93 -5.60
CA ASN A 82 54.11 -14.34 -5.21
C ASN A 82 54.87 -14.71 -3.92
N ALA A 83 55.25 -13.71 -3.12
CA ALA A 83 55.86 -13.91 -1.82
C ALA A 83 54.77 -13.94 -0.74
N PHE A 84 55.07 -14.62 0.37
CA PHE A 84 54.21 -14.51 1.56
C PHE A 84 54.41 -13.14 2.18
N SER A 85 53.34 -12.33 2.17
CA SER A 85 53.30 -11.04 2.83
C SER A 85 52.51 -11.16 4.14
N THR A 86 53.06 -10.57 5.21
CA THR A 86 52.38 -10.43 6.53
C THR A 86 51.68 -9.07 6.64
N GLN A 87 51.75 -8.23 5.60
CA GLN A 87 51.11 -6.92 5.56
C GLN A 87 49.64 -7.05 5.17
N ALA A 88 48.82 -6.11 5.64
CA ALA A 88 47.44 -5.97 5.19
C ALA A 88 47.40 -5.76 3.66
N THR A 89 46.58 -6.54 2.96
CA THR A 89 46.40 -6.44 1.52
C THR A 89 45.04 -5.84 1.23
N ASP A 90 45.03 -4.62 0.70
CA ASP A 90 43.82 -3.96 0.24
C ASP A 90 43.38 -4.54 -1.11
N TYR A 91 42.08 -4.80 -1.27
CA TYR A 91 41.48 -5.09 -2.55
C TYR A 91 40.33 -4.14 -2.84
N ASN A 92 40.33 -3.62 -4.06
CA ASN A 92 39.21 -2.92 -4.64
C ASN A 92 38.83 -3.63 -5.94
N SER A 93 37.54 -3.94 -6.10
CA SER A 93 37.00 -4.39 -7.38
C SER A 93 35.76 -3.59 -7.72
N PHE A 94 35.69 -3.13 -8.96
CA PHE A 94 34.51 -2.52 -9.55
C PHE A 94 34.13 -3.33 -10.79
N GLY A 95 32.84 -3.57 -10.99
CA GLY A 95 32.37 -4.33 -12.14
C GLY A 95 30.92 -3.97 -12.48
N VAL A 96 30.66 -3.78 -13.77
CA VAL A 96 29.30 -3.63 -14.30
C VAL A 96 29.00 -4.86 -15.15
N SER A 97 27.86 -5.50 -14.90
CA SER A 97 27.40 -6.64 -15.68
C SER A 97 25.98 -6.40 -16.20
N ALA A 98 25.73 -6.89 -17.40
CA ALA A 98 24.41 -6.85 -18.02
C ALA A 98 24.08 -8.25 -18.53
N GLY A 99 22.85 -8.71 -18.29
CA GLY A 99 22.39 -10.02 -18.71
C GLY A 99 20.93 -9.99 -19.14
N ILE A 100 20.62 -10.61 -20.27
CA ILE A 100 19.24 -10.80 -20.75
C ILE A 100 18.97 -12.28 -20.97
N THR A 101 17.80 -12.73 -20.50
CA THR A 101 17.33 -14.08 -20.78
C THR A 101 16.70 -14.12 -22.17
N LEU A 102 17.38 -14.74 -23.14
CA LEU A 102 16.85 -14.89 -24.50
C LEU A 102 15.71 -15.91 -24.56
N PHE A 103 15.88 -17.04 -23.87
CA PHE A 103 14.88 -18.10 -23.82
C PHE A 103 14.98 -18.88 -22.51
N ASN A 104 13.83 -19.12 -21.87
CA ASN A 104 13.71 -19.93 -20.65
C ASN A 104 12.37 -20.67 -20.66
N GLY A 105 12.14 -21.49 -21.71
CA GLY A 105 10.93 -22.33 -21.81
C GLY A 105 9.60 -21.59 -21.81
N GLY A 106 9.57 -20.29 -22.15
CA GLY A 106 8.37 -19.46 -22.08
C GLY A 106 7.99 -18.94 -20.68
N LEU A 107 8.80 -19.21 -19.65
CA LEU A 107 8.55 -18.83 -18.25
C LEU A 107 8.15 -17.35 -18.11
N ILE A 108 8.91 -16.44 -18.72
CA ILE A 108 8.67 -14.99 -18.65
C ILE A 108 7.27 -14.64 -19.19
N ASN A 109 6.84 -15.27 -20.29
CA ASN A 109 5.53 -15.00 -20.86
C ASN A 109 4.39 -15.49 -19.97
N HIS A 110 4.55 -16.66 -19.35
CA HIS A 110 3.56 -17.20 -18.42
C HIS A 110 3.50 -16.39 -17.13
N SER A 111 4.64 -15.95 -16.60
CA SER A 111 4.71 -15.07 -15.43
C SER A 111 4.00 -13.73 -15.66
N ILE A 112 4.18 -13.11 -16.84
CA ILE A 112 3.45 -11.87 -17.19
C ILE A 112 1.93 -12.12 -17.25
N LYS A 113 1.50 -13.24 -17.85
CA LYS A 113 0.07 -13.59 -17.92
C LYS A 113 -0.50 -13.81 -16.53
N GLN A 114 0.21 -14.55 -15.67
CA GLN A 114 -0.18 -14.80 -14.28
C GLN A 114 -0.35 -13.48 -13.52
N ALA A 115 0.66 -12.60 -13.56
CA ALA A 115 0.59 -11.32 -12.88
C ALA A 115 -0.57 -10.44 -13.39
N GLY A 116 -0.93 -10.54 -14.67
CA GLY A 116 -2.10 -9.87 -15.23
C GLY A 116 -3.43 -10.42 -14.72
N TRP A 117 -3.52 -11.74 -14.47
CA TRP A 117 -4.68 -12.34 -13.82
C TRP A 117 -4.75 -11.97 -12.34
N ASP A 118 -3.61 -11.94 -11.64
CA ASP A 118 -3.53 -11.54 -10.25
C ASP A 118 -3.98 -10.07 -10.05
N LEU A 119 -3.63 -9.17 -10.98
CA LEU A 119 -4.14 -7.80 -10.99
C LEU A 119 -5.67 -7.74 -11.13
N LYS A 120 -6.24 -8.53 -12.05
CA LYS A 120 -7.70 -8.60 -12.22
C LYS A 120 -8.39 -9.16 -10.98
N ALA A 121 -7.80 -10.16 -10.34
CA ALA A 121 -8.30 -10.71 -9.09
C ALA A 121 -8.30 -9.64 -7.98
N ALA A 122 -7.19 -8.91 -7.82
CA ALA A 122 -7.10 -7.83 -6.84
C ALA A 122 -8.13 -6.72 -7.09
N LEU A 123 -8.40 -6.37 -8.36
CA LEU A 123 -9.46 -5.41 -8.72
C LEU A 123 -10.85 -5.91 -8.30
N ALA A 124 -11.17 -7.16 -8.62
CA ALA A 124 -12.45 -7.77 -8.23
C ALA A 124 -12.60 -7.88 -6.71
N ASP A 125 -11.51 -8.14 -5.98
CA ASP A 125 -11.50 -8.19 -4.52
C ASP A 125 -11.72 -6.82 -3.89
N ALA A 126 -11.16 -5.75 -4.47
CA ALA A 126 -11.43 -4.39 -4.06
C ALA A 126 -12.89 -3.98 -4.30
N GLU A 127 -13.46 -4.37 -5.44
CA GLU A 127 -14.88 -4.15 -5.74
C GLU A 127 -15.78 -4.90 -4.74
N ARG A 128 -15.47 -6.17 -4.45
CA ARG A 128 -16.20 -6.97 -3.45
C ARG A 128 -16.15 -6.30 -2.07
N THR A 129 -14.97 -5.83 -1.66
CA THR A 129 -14.79 -5.15 -0.37
C THR A 129 -15.66 -3.88 -0.28
N SER A 130 -15.77 -3.12 -1.37
CA SER A 130 -16.64 -1.94 -1.44
C SER A 130 -18.12 -2.32 -1.33
N ASN A 131 -18.54 -3.38 -2.01
CA ASN A 131 -19.91 -3.88 -1.97
C ASN A 131 -20.29 -4.40 -0.57
N ASP A 132 -19.42 -5.18 0.06
CA ASP A 132 -19.62 -5.70 1.42
C ASP A 132 -19.74 -4.56 2.44
N LEU A 133 -18.93 -3.51 2.28
CA LEU A 133 -19.04 -2.30 3.09
C LEU A 133 -20.39 -1.59 2.88
N GLY A 134 -20.85 -1.47 1.63
CA GLY A 134 -22.16 -0.90 1.32
C GLY A 134 -23.30 -1.67 1.99
N LEU A 135 -23.26 -3.01 1.94
CA LEU A 135 -24.23 -3.88 2.61
C LEU A 135 -24.20 -3.72 4.12
N LEU A 136 -23.01 -3.64 4.72
CA LEU A 136 -22.84 -3.41 6.16
C LEU A 136 -23.48 -2.08 6.59
N ILE A 137 -23.24 -1.01 5.85
CA ILE A 137 -23.79 0.32 6.14
C ILE A 137 -25.31 0.33 5.99
N ALA A 138 -25.84 -0.28 4.93
CA ALA A 138 -27.28 -0.40 4.74
C ALA A 138 -27.94 -1.16 5.89
N SER A 139 -27.36 -2.27 6.34
CA SER A 139 -27.86 -3.02 7.48
C SER A 139 -27.79 -2.21 8.78
N ALA A 140 -26.70 -1.50 9.02
CA ALA A 140 -26.55 -0.63 10.20
C ALA A 140 -27.58 0.51 10.20
N TYR A 141 -27.80 1.15 9.06
CA TYR A 141 -28.78 2.23 8.90
C TYR A 141 -30.20 1.76 9.19
N LEU A 142 -30.60 0.60 8.64
CA LEU A 142 -31.92 0.03 8.89
C LEU A 142 -32.14 -0.36 10.35
N ASN A 143 -31.11 -0.86 11.04
CA ASN A 143 -31.18 -1.17 12.47
C ASN A 143 -31.38 0.09 13.33
N ILE A 144 -30.71 1.19 12.97
CA ILE A 144 -30.89 2.48 13.65
C ILE A 144 -32.32 2.97 13.49
N LEU A 145 -32.82 2.98 12.25
CA LEU A 145 -34.18 3.44 11.94
C LEU A 145 -35.25 2.59 12.66
N LEU A 146 -35.07 1.26 12.71
CA LEU A 146 -35.94 0.38 13.47
C LEU A 146 -35.91 0.68 14.97
N SER A 147 -34.72 0.98 15.52
CA SER A 147 -34.56 1.30 16.94
C SER A 147 -35.22 2.64 17.30
N GLU A 148 -35.17 3.62 16.39
CA GLU A 148 -35.87 4.90 16.53
C GLU A 148 -37.40 4.68 16.55
N GLU A 149 -37.95 3.90 15.61
CA GLU A 149 -39.39 3.58 15.61
C GLU A 149 -39.86 2.82 16.86
N GLN A 150 -39.00 1.98 17.45
CA GLN A 150 -39.32 1.27 18.68
C GLN A 150 -39.36 2.18 19.90
N LEU A 151 -38.52 3.22 19.94
CA LEU A 151 -38.51 4.21 21.01
C LEU A 151 -39.70 5.17 20.90
N ASP A 152 -40.10 5.54 19.68
CA ASP A 152 -41.25 6.42 19.45
C ASP A 152 -42.60 5.73 19.76
N ASN A 153 -42.66 4.40 19.63
CA ASN A 153 -43.87 3.61 19.91
C ASN A 153 -43.96 3.10 21.37
N ALA A 154 -42.99 3.43 22.23
CA ALA A 154 -42.95 3.05 23.65
C ALA A 154 -43.50 4.14 24.57
#